data_AF-A0AB39WRD0-F1
#
_entry.id   AF-A0AB39WRD0-F1
#
_cell.length_a   1.000
_cell.length_b   1.000
_cell.length_c   1.000
_cell.angle_alpha   90.00
_cell.angle_beta   90.00
_cell.angle_gamma   90.00
#
_symmetry.space_group_name_H-M   'P 1'
#
loop_
_entity.id
_entity.type
_entity.pdbx_description
1 polymer ?
#
loop_
_entity_poly.entity_id
_entity_poly.type
_entity_poly.pdbx_seq_one_letter_code
_entity_poly.pdbx_strand_id
1 'polypeptide(L)'
;MLLWGSKKGFSEHICKNQKVNVVLTPEKITLAKDIIIAIHIVNNYLPWKNVCRHQSWQAVYLLLKYQVQFEYTVGIHKTKNIKEAHSWVKVNSKFICGRCNEKNYFIL
;
A
#
# COMPACT_ATOMS: atom_id res chain seq x y z
N MET A 1 -8.94 14.02 -19.29
CA MET A 1 -9.03 15.29 -18.54
C MET A 1 -8.39 15.08 -17.18
N LEU A 2 -7.16 15.55 -16.97
CA LEU A 2 -6.43 15.42 -15.70
C LEU A 2 -7.00 16.44 -14.71
N LEU A 3 -7.66 15.97 -13.65
CA LEU A 3 -8.19 16.82 -12.59
C LEU A 3 -7.05 17.32 -11.68
N TRP A 4 -6.32 18.35 -12.13
CA TRP A 4 -5.48 19.14 -11.25
C TRP A 4 -6.36 19.93 -10.27
N GLY A 5 -6.14 19.74 -8.97
CA GLY A 5 -6.81 20.52 -7.91
C GLY A 5 -7.99 19.84 -7.21
N SER A 6 -8.28 18.57 -7.47
CA SER A 6 -9.29 17.85 -6.68
C SER A 6 -8.82 17.64 -5.24
N LYS A 7 -9.49 18.28 -4.26
CA LYS A 7 -9.34 17.97 -2.81
C LYS A 7 -9.60 16.48 -2.50
N LYS A 8 -10.30 15.78 -3.39
CA LYS A 8 -10.56 14.33 -3.29
C LYS A 8 -9.38 13.46 -3.73
N GLY A 9 -8.34 14.05 -4.33
CA GLY A 9 -7.25 13.28 -4.93
C GLY A 9 -6.41 12.51 -3.92
N PHE A 10 -6.33 12.98 -2.66
CA PHE A 10 -5.24 12.54 -1.79
C PHE A 10 -5.49 12.49 -0.26
N SER A 11 -6.66 12.81 0.30
CA SER A 11 -6.75 12.96 1.77
C SER A 11 -7.98 12.46 2.54
N GLU A 12 -9.12 12.07 1.94
CA GLU A 12 -10.36 11.94 2.75
C GLU A 12 -10.92 10.51 2.90
N HIS A 13 -10.42 9.57 2.11
CA HIS A 13 -10.67 8.14 2.31
C HIS A 13 -9.35 7.39 2.39
N ILE A 14 -8.51 7.75 3.37
CA ILE A 14 -7.56 6.75 3.90
C ILE A 14 -8.47 5.56 4.22
N CYS A 15 -8.35 4.50 3.44
CA CYS A 15 -9.20 3.33 3.54
C CYS A 15 -9.11 2.89 4.99
N LYS A 16 -10.15 3.20 5.79
CA LYS A 16 -10.22 2.71 7.17
C LYS A 16 -10.00 1.22 7.02
N ASN A 17 -8.97 0.69 7.68
CA ASN A 17 -8.65 -0.74 7.63
C ASN A 17 -9.96 -1.49 7.69
N GLN A 18 -10.23 -2.27 6.64
CA GLN A 18 -11.53 -2.90 6.45
C GLN A 18 -11.84 -3.71 7.71
N LYS A 19 -12.79 -3.23 8.54
CA LYS A 19 -13.45 -4.04 9.56
C LYS A 19 -14.41 -4.99 8.85
N VAL A 20 -13.88 -5.83 7.98
CA VAL A 20 -14.66 -6.85 7.30
C VAL A 20 -14.06 -8.16 7.78
N ASN A 21 -14.88 -8.96 8.46
CA ASN A 21 -14.55 -10.34 8.85
C ASN A 21 -14.51 -11.23 7.58
N VAL A 22 -13.70 -10.87 6.59
CA VAL A 22 -13.46 -11.72 5.43
C VAL A 22 -12.42 -12.74 5.84
N VAL A 23 -12.81 -14.00 5.90
CA VAL A 23 -11.86 -15.09 6.07
C VAL A 23 -10.93 -15.11 4.86
N LEU A 24 -9.63 -14.99 5.10
CA LEU A 24 -8.62 -15.01 4.05
C LEU A 24 -8.52 -16.42 3.46
N THR A 25 -9.09 -16.62 2.27
CA THR A 25 -9.04 -17.93 1.59
C THR A 25 -7.68 -18.17 0.91
N PRO A 26 -7.30 -19.43 0.65
CA PRO A 26 -6.08 -19.75 -0.11
C PRO A 26 -6.00 -19.05 -1.47
N GLU A 27 -7.13 -18.90 -2.15
CA GLU A 27 -7.24 -18.20 -3.43
C GLU A 27 -6.87 -16.71 -3.30
N LYS A 28 -7.37 -16.04 -2.26
CA LYS A 28 -7.04 -14.62 -1.99
C LYS A 28 -5.56 -14.44 -1.63
N ILE A 29 -4.94 -15.45 -1.00
CA ILE A 29 -3.50 -15.45 -0.72
C ILE A 29 -2.69 -15.55 -2.01
N THR A 30 -3.07 -16.44 -2.93
CA THR A 30 -2.43 -16.54 -4.25
C THR A 30 -2.58 -15.24 -5.02
N LEU A 31 -3.78 -14.66 -5.04
CA LEU A 31 -4.03 -13.38 -5.70
C LEU A 31 -3.20 -12.24 -5.11
N ALA A 32 -3.00 -12.23 -3.78
CA ALA A 32 -2.11 -11.26 -3.14
C ALA A 32 -0.65 -11.40 -3.61
N LYS A 33 -0.18 -12.62 -3.88
CA LYS A 33 1.15 -12.85 -4.48
C LYS A 33 1.23 -12.34 -5.91
N ASP A 34 0.18 -12.54 -6.70
CA ASP A 34 0.13 -12.04 -8.08
C ASP A 34 0.17 -10.51 -8.11
N ILE A 35 -0.49 -9.85 -7.15
CA ILE A 35 -0.43 -8.39 -6.97
C ILE A 35 0.99 -7.93 -6.64
N ILE A 36 1.75 -8.66 -5.80
CA ILE A 36 3.17 -8.35 -5.51
C ILE A 36 3.97 -8.35 -6.82
N ILE A 37 3.82 -9.42 -7.61
CA ILE A 37 4.55 -9.59 -8.86
C ILE A 37 4.20 -8.46 -9.84
N ALA A 38 2.90 -8.16 -9.99
CA ALA A 38 2.43 -7.09 -10.86
C ALA A 38 3.00 -5.73 -10.47
N ILE A 39 3.00 -5.37 -9.18
CA ILE A 39 3.58 -4.10 -8.70
C ILE A 39 5.09 -4.06 -8.94
N HIS A 40 5.79 -5.18 -8.73
CA HIS A 40 7.22 -5.28 -8.98
C HIS A 40 7.56 -5.08 -10.46
N ILE A 41 6.81 -5.72 -11.37
CA ILE A 41 6.95 -5.51 -12.81
C ILE A 41 6.71 -4.04 -13.13
N VAL A 42 5.58 -3.47 -12.73
CA VAL A 42 5.26 -2.06 -13.00
C VAL A 42 6.36 -1.13 -12.48
N ASN A 43 6.89 -1.37 -11.27
CA ASN A 43 7.99 -0.58 -10.73
C ASN A 43 9.25 -0.56 -11.62
N ASN A 44 9.54 -1.65 -12.35
CA ASN A 44 10.74 -1.78 -13.16
C ASN A 44 10.57 -1.25 -14.60
N TYR A 45 9.34 -1.14 -15.09
CA TYR A 45 9.05 -0.77 -16.49
C TYR A 45 8.46 0.64 -16.66
N LEU A 46 8.20 1.37 -15.57
CA LEU A 46 7.73 2.75 -15.66
C LEU A 46 8.88 3.73 -15.90
N PRO A 47 8.69 4.77 -16.75
CA PRO A 47 9.73 5.77 -17.01
C PRO A 47 9.88 6.79 -15.86
N TRP A 48 9.10 6.67 -14.79
CA TRP A 48 9.21 7.50 -13.58
C TRP A 48 9.39 6.65 -12.34
N LYS A 49 9.92 7.28 -11.27
CA LYS A 49 10.17 6.60 -9.99
C LYS A 49 8.85 6.19 -9.31
N ASN A 50 8.58 4.88 -9.28
CA ASN A 50 7.42 4.32 -8.59
C ASN A 50 7.70 4.18 -7.07
N VAL A 51 7.67 5.30 -6.33
CA VAL A 51 7.95 5.32 -4.87
C VAL A 51 6.90 4.60 -4.01
N CYS A 52 7.18 4.43 -2.71
CA CYS A 52 6.36 3.67 -1.77
C CYS A 52 4.87 4.06 -1.76
N ARG A 53 4.56 5.35 -1.88
CA ARG A 53 3.17 5.86 -1.96
C ARG A 53 2.44 5.35 -3.20
N HIS A 54 3.10 5.37 -4.36
CA HIS A 54 2.51 4.91 -5.62
C HIS A 54 2.26 3.40 -5.58
N GLN A 55 3.24 2.62 -5.13
CA GLN A 55 3.12 1.18 -4.95
C GLN A 55 2.00 0.81 -3.96
N SER A 56 1.92 1.54 -2.83
CA SER A 56 0.87 1.31 -1.83
C SER A 56 -0.51 1.57 -2.40
N TRP A 57 -0.67 2.63 -3.20
CA TRP A 57 -1.96 2.91 -3.85
C TRP A 57 -2.34 1.86 -4.89
N GLN A 58 -1.37 1.40 -5.70
CA GLN A 58 -1.56 0.30 -6.64
C GLN A 58 -2.02 -0.98 -5.91
N ALA A 59 -1.36 -1.33 -4.80
CA ALA A 59 -1.74 -2.46 -3.97
C ALA A 59 -3.15 -2.30 -3.39
N VAL A 60 -3.43 -1.18 -2.73
CA VAL A 60 -4.74 -0.90 -2.12
C VAL A 60 -5.85 -0.99 -3.16
N TYR A 61 -5.67 -0.37 -4.33
CA TYR A 61 -6.67 -0.41 -5.39
C TYR A 61 -6.98 -1.85 -5.85
N LEU A 62 -5.94 -2.64 -6.11
CA LEU A 62 -6.10 -4.03 -6.54
C LEU A 62 -6.73 -4.90 -5.44
N LEU A 63 -6.25 -4.78 -4.20
CA LEU A 63 -6.76 -5.55 -3.07
C LEU A 63 -8.23 -5.21 -2.78
N LEU A 64 -8.63 -3.94 -2.87
CA LEU A 64 -10.04 -3.52 -2.77
C LEU A 64 -10.88 -4.12 -3.89
N LYS A 65 -10.43 -4.01 -5.15
CA LYS A 65 -11.14 -4.56 -6.31
C LYS A 65 -11.41 -6.05 -6.16
N TYR A 66 -10.44 -6.78 -5.62
CA TYR A 66 -10.55 -8.21 -5.40
C TYR A 66 -11.04 -8.60 -4.00
N GLN A 67 -11.50 -7.66 -3.18
CA GLN A 67 -12.01 -7.93 -1.83
C GLN A 67 -11.03 -8.79 -0.99
N VAL A 68 -9.74 -8.51 -1.10
CA VAL A 68 -8.70 -9.12 -0.26
C VAL A 68 -8.53 -8.23 0.97
N GLN A 69 -8.60 -8.79 2.17
CA GLN A 69 -8.34 -8.03 3.39
C GLN A 69 -6.86 -7.64 3.49
N PHE A 70 -6.58 -6.39 3.82
CA PHE A 70 -5.23 -5.86 3.93
C PHE A 70 -5.09 -4.85 5.06
N GLU A 71 -3.85 -4.61 5.45
CA GLU A 71 -3.43 -3.52 6.33
C GLU A 71 -2.69 -2.49 5.49
N TYR A 72 -3.17 -1.26 5.47
CA TYR A 72 -2.45 -0.12 4.91
C TYR A 72 -1.93 0.74 6.04
N THR A 73 -0.62 0.98 6.04
CA THR A 73 0.04 1.72 7.10
C THR A 73 0.89 2.83 6.52
N VAL A 74 0.82 4.00 7.16
CA VAL A 74 1.72 5.12 6.91
C VAL A 74 2.48 5.38 8.20
N GLY A 75 3.78 5.60 8.09
CA GLY A 75 4.59 5.94 9.25
C GLY A 75 5.67 6.96 8.93
N ILE A 76 6.14 7.63 9.97
CA ILE A 76 7.26 8.58 9.92
C ILE A 76 8.47 7.96 10.59
N HIS A 77 9.62 7.95 9.92
CA HIS A 77 10.83 7.35 10.46
C HIS A 77 11.27 8.08 11.74
N LYS A 78 11.55 7.34 12.82
CA LYS A 78 11.79 7.90 14.16
C LYS A 78 13.08 8.71 14.28
N THR A 79 14.13 8.29 13.58
CA THR A 79 15.51 8.74 13.82
C THR A 79 16.17 9.48 12.66
N LYS A 80 15.45 9.76 11.56
CA LYS A 80 16.06 10.46 10.42
C LYS A 80 15.94 11.97 10.60
N ASN A 81 17.05 12.68 10.39
CA ASN A 81 17.13 14.15 10.48
C ASN A 81 16.13 14.84 9.52
N ILE A 82 15.90 14.24 8.36
CA ILE A 82 14.80 14.60 7.46
C ILE A 82 13.64 13.66 7.77
N LYS A 83 12.47 14.21 8.11
CA LYS A 83 11.25 13.43 8.35
C LYS A 83 10.85 12.69 7.08
N GLU A 84 11.29 11.45 6.96
CA GLU A 84 10.91 10.56 5.87
C GLU A 84 9.62 9.83 6.24
N ALA A 85 8.56 10.13 5.50
CA ALA A 85 7.32 9.38 5.54
C ALA A 85 7.43 8.17 4.61
N HIS A 86 6.93 7.02 5.07
CA HIS A 86 6.89 5.78 4.31
C HIS A 86 5.51 5.15 4.43
N SER A 87 5.08 4.45 3.38
CA SER A 87 3.83 3.72 3.39
C SER A 87 4.05 2.28 2.92
N TRP A 88 3.31 1.36 3.51
CA TRP A 88 3.37 -0.05 3.18
C TRP A 88 1.99 -0.70 3.28
N VAL A 89 1.86 -1.81 2.58
CA VAL A 89 0.63 -2.62 2.56
C VAL A 89 0.98 -4.05 2.91
N LYS A 90 0.19 -4.68 3.77
CA LYS A 90 0.33 -6.09 4.13
C LYS A 90 -0.96 -6.87 3.92
N VAL A 91 -0.81 -8.15 3.62
CA VAL A 91 -1.87 -9.16 3.67
C VAL A 91 -1.35 -10.29 4.54
N ASN A 92 -2.08 -10.65 5.61
CA ASN A 92 -1.69 -11.69 6.56
C ASN A 92 -0.25 -11.50 7.08
N SER A 93 0.05 -10.30 7.58
CA SER A 93 1.38 -9.90 8.08
C SER A 93 2.53 -9.94 7.06
N LYS A 94 2.26 -10.27 5.78
CA LYS A 94 3.26 -10.28 4.71
C LYS A 94 3.16 -9.01 3.88
N PHE A 95 4.31 -8.40 3.60
CA PHE A 95 4.36 -7.20 2.77
C PHE A 95 3.94 -7.49 1.34
N ILE A 96 3.03 -6.67 0.84
CA ILE A 96 2.72 -6.56 -0.58
C ILE A 96 3.68 -5.59 -1.26
N CYS A 97 3.93 -4.44 -0.63
CA CYS A 97 4.85 -3.42 -1.10
C CYS A 97 5.36 -2.56 0.07
N GLY A 98 6.34 -1.70 -0.20
CA GLY A 98 6.88 -0.79 0.81
C GLY A 98 7.59 -1.50 1.96
N ARG A 99 8.30 -2.60 1.70
CA ARG A 99 8.99 -3.37 2.75
C ARG A 99 9.91 -2.49 3.59
N CYS A 100 9.75 -2.54 4.92
CA CYS A 100 10.55 -1.78 5.87
C CYS A 100 10.62 -2.50 7.23
N ASN A 101 11.49 -2.02 8.14
CA ASN A 101 11.45 -2.40 9.54
C ASN A 101 10.48 -1.47 10.30
N GLU A 102 9.28 -1.95 10.59
CA GLU A 102 8.20 -1.16 11.21
C GLU A 102 8.58 -0.57 12.58
N LYS A 103 9.49 -1.21 13.31
CA LYS A 103 9.97 -0.69 14.62
C LYS A 103 10.62 0.69 14.50
N ASN A 104 11.13 1.02 13.31
CA ASN A 104 11.78 2.29 13.01
C ASN A 104 10.80 3.42 12.67
N TYR A 105 9.49 3.18 12.69
CA TYR A 105 8.47 4.16 12.30
C TYR A 105 7.49 4.46 13.43
N PHE A 106 7.09 5.72 13.56
CA PHE A 106 5.87 6.12 14.26
C PHE A 106 4.71 5.94 13.29
N ILE A 107 3.79 5.03 13.60
CA ILE A 107 2.60 4.76 12.78
C ILE A 107 1.59 5.89 13.01
N LEU A 108 1.02 6.41 11.92
CA LEU A 108 0.00 7.45 11.92
C LEU A 108 -1.42 6.86 11.91
#